data_AF-E4U3I0-F1
#
_entry.id   AF-E4U3I0-F1
#
_cell.length_a   1.000
_cell.length_b   1.000
_cell.length_c   1.000
_cell.angle_alpha   90.00
_cell.angle_beta   90.00
_cell.angle_gamma   90.00
#
_symmetry.space_group_name_H-M   'P 1'
#
loop_
_entity.id
_entity.type
_entity.pdbx_description
1 polymer ?
#
loop_
_entity_poly.entity_id
_entity_poly.type
_entity_poly.pdbx_seq_one_letter_code
_entity_poly.pdbx_strand_id
1 'polypeptide(L)'
;MKTQYVDYHCHLDLYPNHLELLAESQKNGIATLAVTTTPKAWKKNVDMASEYDQIRVALGLHPQLISERANELSLFEELLDSTRFVGEIGLDAGKKFYHSFEQQQQVFQAILRMCAQYENKIISIHSAYSSTKVLDALEKNFFPNNGKVVLHWFTGSKKDFQRAIEMGCNFSINQEMLKNEKIFSNIINIPITRILTETDGPFVKHNSTSIKPLNIKEFITHLANLLSYDKEELRLQVLQNLGKLEE
;
A
#
# COMPACT_ATOMS: atom_id res chain seq x y z
N MET A 1 13.09 -18.86 -0.49
CA MET A 1 12.04 -19.45 -1.37
C MET A 1 11.75 -18.48 -2.53
N LYS A 2 11.37 -18.94 -3.73
CA LYS A 2 11.05 -18.02 -4.85
C LYS A 2 9.65 -17.42 -4.69
N THR A 3 9.53 -16.10 -4.83
CA THR A 3 8.24 -15.38 -4.85
C THR A 3 7.34 -15.85 -5.98
N GLN A 4 6.06 -16.06 -5.67
CA GLN A 4 5.01 -16.59 -6.56
C GLN A 4 3.79 -15.66 -6.66
N TYR A 5 3.50 -14.92 -5.59
CA TYR A 5 2.37 -13.99 -5.50
C TYR A 5 2.78 -12.73 -4.74
N VAL A 6 1.97 -11.67 -4.84
CA VAL A 6 2.25 -10.37 -4.24
C VAL A 6 1.05 -9.88 -3.46
N ASP A 7 1.20 -9.70 -2.15
CA ASP A 7 0.26 -8.95 -1.31
C ASP A 7 0.92 -7.62 -0.90
N TYR A 8 0.76 -6.60 -1.74
CA TYR A 8 1.55 -5.37 -1.63
C TYR A 8 1.08 -4.43 -0.50
N HIS A 9 0.02 -4.78 0.24
CA HIS A 9 -0.43 -3.98 1.37
C HIS A 9 -1.19 -4.84 2.36
N CYS A 10 -0.59 -5.09 3.52
CA CYS A 10 -1.20 -5.88 4.59
C CYS A 10 -0.74 -5.40 5.97
N HIS A 11 -1.66 -5.30 6.92
CA HIS A 11 -1.38 -4.97 8.31
C HIS A 11 -1.16 -6.24 9.14
N LEU A 12 -0.06 -6.95 8.86
CA LEU A 12 0.22 -8.24 9.48
C LEU A 12 0.25 -8.19 11.01
N ASP A 13 0.78 -7.13 11.62
CA ASP A 13 0.86 -6.97 13.08
C ASP A 13 -0.48 -6.75 13.78
N LEU A 14 -1.53 -6.41 13.03
CA LEU A 14 -2.88 -6.25 13.56
C LEU A 14 -3.64 -7.58 13.65
N TYR A 15 -3.09 -8.67 13.12
CA TYR A 15 -3.66 -10.01 13.29
C TYR A 15 -3.31 -10.61 14.65
N PRO A 16 -4.26 -11.27 15.34
CA PRO A 16 -3.94 -11.98 16.59
C PRO A 16 -2.96 -13.14 16.37
N ASN A 17 -2.96 -13.74 15.17
CA ASN A 17 -2.10 -14.87 14.80
C ASN A 17 -1.02 -14.46 13.77
N HIS A 18 -0.50 -13.23 13.87
CA HIS A 18 0.44 -12.66 12.90
C HIS A 18 1.68 -13.53 12.62
N LEU A 19 2.24 -14.24 13.61
CA LEU A 19 3.39 -15.13 13.42
C LEU A 19 3.09 -16.30 12.47
N GLU A 20 1.89 -16.86 12.57
CA GLU A 20 1.45 -17.94 11.67
C GLU A 20 1.31 -17.41 10.23
N LEU A 21 0.80 -16.19 10.07
CA LEU A 21 0.63 -15.59 8.74
C LEU A 21 1.96 -15.24 8.08
N LEU A 22 2.96 -14.79 8.85
CA LEU A 22 4.34 -14.59 8.35
C LEU A 22 4.91 -15.90 7.79
N ALA A 23 4.81 -16.99 8.57
CA ALA A 23 5.26 -18.31 8.16
C ALA A 23 4.46 -18.86 6.96
N GLU A 24 3.15 -18.62 6.90
CA GLU A 24 2.29 -19.02 5.79
C GLU A 24 2.65 -18.26 4.49
N SER A 25 2.85 -16.94 4.56
CA SER A 25 3.31 -16.14 3.42
C SER A 25 4.65 -16.62 2.90
N GLN A 26 5.63 -16.86 3.79
CA GLN A 26 6.93 -17.42 3.42
C GLN A 26 6.78 -18.77 2.74
N LYS A 27 6.06 -19.71 3.35
CA LYS A 27 5.84 -21.08 2.83
C LYS A 27 5.15 -21.10 1.46
N ASN A 28 4.36 -20.08 1.15
CA ASN A 28 3.59 -19.99 -0.10
C ASN A 28 4.24 -19.04 -1.12
N GLY A 29 5.37 -18.41 -0.81
CA GLY A 29 6.06 -17.48 -1.70
C GLY A 29 5.24 -16.22 -1.96
N ILE A 30 4.55 -15.70 -0.94
CA ILE A 30 3.72 -14.50 -1.06
C ILE A 30 4.55 -13.32 -0.58
N ALA A 31 5.07 -12.51 -1.52
CA ALA A 31 5.75 -11.29 -1.17
C ALA A 31 4.75 -10.32 -0.55
N THR A 32 4.91 -10.04 0.74
CA THR A 32 4.00 -9.17 1.49
C THR A 32 4.71 -7.90 1.92
N LEU A 33 4.09 -6.74 1.65
CA LEU A 33 4.47 -5.49 2.30
C LEU A 33 3.65 -5.33 3.60
N ALA A 34 4.30 -5.60 4.72
CA ALA A 34 3.78 -5.40 6.06
C ALA A 34 3.82 -3.91 6.41
N VAL A 35 2.72 -3.19 6.22
CA VAL A 35 2.62 -1.77 6.55
C VAL A 35 2.40 -1.57 8.05
N THR A 36 3.01 -0.52 8.60
CA THR A 36 2.79 -0.14 10.01
C THR A 36 1.89 1.09 10.09
N THR A 37 1.14 1.23 11.19
CA THR A 37 0.26 2.39 11.41
C THR A 37 0.92 3.49 12.24
N THR A 38 2.02 3.18 12.93
CA THR A 38 2.80 4.08 13.77
C THR A 38 4.28 3.71 13.67
N PRO A 39 5.20 4.68 13.70
CA PRO A 39 6.63 4.40 13.69
C PRO A 39 7.09 3.66 14.95
N LYS A 40 6.32 3.70 16.06
CA LYS A 40 6.60 2.90 17.26
C LYS A 40 6.50 1.39 17.02
N ALA A 41 5.71 0.96 16.04
CA ALA A 41 5.57 -0.45 15.69
C ALA A 41 6.75 -0.97 14.83
N TRP A 42 7.59 -0.06 14.32
CA TRP A 42 8.67 -0.38 13.37
C TRP A 42 9.60 -1.49 13.85
N LYS A 43 10.25 -1.29 15.00
CA LYS A 43 11.29 -2.22 15.48
C LYS A 43 10.73 -3.64 15.69
N LYS A 44 9.56 -3.74 16.31
CA LYS A 44 8.88 -5.03 16.54
C LYS A 44 8.55 -5.71 15.20
N ASN A 45 8.02 -4.97 14.22
CA ASN A 45 7.69 -5.54 12.91
C ASN A 45 8.92 -6.00 12.14
N VAL A 46 10.00 -5.21 12.14
CA VAL A 46 11.27 -5.59 11.51
C VAL A 46 11.85 -6.84 12.15
N ASP A 47 11.86 -6.92 13.49
CA ASP A 47 12.39 -8.08 14.20
C ASP A 47 11.56 -9.35 13.88
N MET A 48 10.23 -9.24 13.85
CA MET A 48 9.34 -10.35 13.48
C MET A 48 9.52 -10.78 12.02
N ALA A 49 9.78 -9.85 11.10
CA ALA A 49 9.93 -10.14 9.68
C ALA A 49 11.33 -10.65 9.30
N SER A 50 12.34 -10.47 10.17
CA SER A 50 13.76 -10.75 9.87
C SER A 50 14.06 -12.20 9.46
N GLU A 51 13.21 -13.15 9.83
CA GLU A 51 13.34 -14.57 9.48
C GLU A 51 12.63 -14.95 8.16
N TYR A 52 11.95 -14.00 7.52
CA TYR A 52 11.05 -14.26 6.38
C TYR A 52 11.39 -13.38 5.16
N ASP A 53 12.12 -13.95 4.19
CA ASP A 53 12.51 -13.27 2.94
C ASP A 53 11.33 -12.68 2.15
N GLN A 54 10.14 -13.26 2.29
CA GLN A 54 8.94 -12.78 1.59
C GLN A 54 8.30 -11.56 2.25
N ILE A 55 8.75 -11.15 3.43
CA ILE A 55 8.12 -10.07 4.19
C ILE A 55 9.00 -8.84 4.18
N ARG A 56 8.45 -7.73 3.70
CA ARG A 56 9.07 -6.41 3.76
C ARG A 56 8.25 -5.53 4.68
N VAL A 57 8.90 -4.79 5.56
CA VAL A 57 8.19 -3.90 6.50
C VAL A 57 8.26 -2.48 5.98
N ALA A 58 7.12 -1.79 5.97
CA ALA A 58 7.03 -0.38 5.63
C ALA A 58 6.87 0.48 6.90
N LEU A 59 7.62 1.57 6.96
CA LEU A 59 7.55 2.54 8.06
C LEU A 59 6.37 3.47 7.82
N GLY A 60 5.40 3.49 8.73
CA GLY A 60 4.16 4.23 8.55
C GLY A 60 3.79 5.13 9.71
N LEU A 61 2.88 6.05 9.41
CA LEU A 61 2.20 6.93 10.36
C LEU A 61 0.82 7.24 9.75
N HIS A 62 -0.14 6.40 10.10
CA HIS A 62 -1.43 6.33 9.43
C HIS A 62 -2.28 7.58 9.68
N PRO A 63 -2.97 8.13 8.66
CA PRO A 63 -3.75 9.37 8.77
C PRO A 63 -4.80 9.35 9.89
N GLN A 64 -5.44 8.20 10.10
CA GLN A 64 -6.45 8.02 11.15
C GLN A 64 -5.92 8.13 12.59
N LEU A 65 -4.60 8.05 12.79
CA LEU A 65 -3.97 8.17 14.11
C LEU A 65 -3.35 9.55 14.36
N ILE A 66 -3.42 10.48 13.39
CA ILE A 66 -2.71 11.75 13.46
C ILE A 66 -3.17 12.63 14.62
N SER A 67 -4.47 12.65 14.94
CA SER A 67 -4.98 13.39 16.10
C SER A 67 -4.32 13.02 17.42
N GLU A 68 -3.86 11.77 17.55
CA GLU A 68 -3.25 11.22 18.77
C GLU A 68 -1.73 11.09 18.67
N ARG A 69 -1.18 11.00 17.44
CA ARG A 69 0.20 10.54 17.19
C ARG A 69 1.00 11.45 16.27
N ALA A 70 0.53 12.65 15.94
CA ALA A 70 1.31 13.60 15.13
C ALA A 70 2.71 13.89 15.71
N ASN A 71 2.85 13.83 17.04
CA ASN A 71 4.13 14.01 17.73
C ASN A 71 5.13 12.86 17.47
N GLU A 72 4.70 11.75 16.88
CA GLU A 72 5.57 10.64 16.48
C GLU A 72 6.29 10.90 15.15
N LEU A 73 6.05 12.05 14.50
CA LEU A 73 6.74 12.45 13.27
C LEU A 73 8.27 12.52 13.44
N SER A 74 8.78 12.94 14.60
CA SER A 74 10.23 12.95 14.87
C SER A 74 10.81 11.54 14.89
N LEU A 75 10.09 10.58 15.49
CA LEU A 75 10.50 9.17 15.47
C LEU A 75 10.44 8.60 14.05
N PHE A 76 9.45 9.01 13.24
CA PHE A 76 9.40 8.64 11.83
C PHE A 76 10.64 9.14 11.08
N GLU A 77 11.04 10.40 11.27
CA GLU A 77 12.23 10.99 10.66
C GLU A 77 13.50 10.22 11.04
N GLU A 78 13.68 9.91 12.33
CA GLU A 78 14.82 9.13 12.85
C GLU A 78 14.93 7.74 12.22
N LEU A 79 13.80 7.09 11.92
CA LEU A 79 13.75 5.74 11.39
C LEU A 79 13.78 5.68 9.87
N LEU A 80 13.56 6.79 9.16
CA LEU A 80 13.33 6.81 7.72
C LEU A 80 14.51 6.25 6.91
N ASP A 81 15.75 6.48 7.35
CA ASP A 81 16.94 5.97 6.65
C ASP A 81 17.04 4.43 6.71
N SER A 82 16.43 3.80 7.73
CA SER A 82 16.53 2.34 7.95
C SER A 82 15.72 1.49 6.96
N THR A 83 14.91 2.09 6.09
CA THR A 83 14.11 1.37 5.11
C THR A 83 13.86 2.17 3.85
N ARG A 84 13.76 1.49 2.70
CA ARG A 84 13.24 2.11 1.48
C ARG A 84 11.71 2.08 1.39
N PHE A 85 11.02 1.29 2.22
CA PHE A 85 9.57 1.12 2.18
C PHE A 85 8.88 2.02 3.20
N VAL A 86 7.96 2.84 2.73
CA VAL A 86 7.19 3.78 3.55
C VAL A 86 5.72 3.49 3.38
N GLY A 87 5.01 3.32 4.47
CA GLY A 87 3.61 2.96 4.47
C GLY A 87 3.19 2.32 5.80
N GLU A 88 1.97 2.55 6.26
CA GLU A 88 0.96 3.34 5.58
C GLU A 88 1.03 4.82 5.99
N ILE A 89 0.99 5.70 4.99
CA ILE A 89 0.91 7.16 5.16
C ILE A 89 -0.16 7.70 4.23
N GLY A 90 -0.65 8.92 4.44
CA GLY A 90 -1.59 9.52 3.49
C GLY A 90 -2.59 10.43 4.17
N LEU A 91 -3.80 10.47 3.62
CA LEU A 91 -4.88 11.35 4.06
C LEU A 91 -6.21 10.59 4.13
N ASP A 92 -6.99 10.83 5.17
CA ASP A 92 -8.35 10.30 5.35
C ASP A 92 -9.33 11.44 5.65
N ALA A 93 -10.14 11.81 4.65
CA ALA A 93 -11.18 12.82 4.79
C ALA A 93 -12.54 12.23 5.20
N GLY A 94 -12.58 10.97 5.63
CA GLY A 94 -13.78 10.34 6.15
C GLY A 94 -14.33 11.09 7.37
N LYS A 95 -15.65 11.10 7.53
CA LYS A 95 -16.36 11.87 8.57
C LYS A 95 -15.79 11.68 9.98
N LYS A 96 -15.32 10.46 10.31
CA LYS A 96 -14.73 10.13 11.61
C LYS A 96 -13.40 10.84 11.86
N PHE A 97 -12.59 11.06 10.82
CA PHE A 97 -11.20 11.54 10.93
C PHE A 97 -11.02 12.99 10.45
N TYR A 98 -12.04 13.55 9.80
CA TYR A 98 -12.00 14.90 9.23
C TYR A 98 -11.60 16.00 10.22
N HIS A 99 -11.91 15.82 11.51
CA HIS A 99 -11.52 16.76 12.59
C HIS A 99 -10.00 16.98 12.69
N SER A 100 -9.19 16.04 12.20
CA SER A 100 -7.72 16.10 12.19
C SER A 100 -7.13 16.34 10.80
N PHE A 101 -7.97 16.57 9.78
CA PHE A 101 -7.56 16.54 8.37
C PHE A 101 -6.51 17.60 8.00
N GLU A 102 -6.54 18.77 8.64
CA GLU A 102 -5.50 19.79 8.47
C GLU A 102 -4.14 19.29 8.98
N GLN A 103 -4.12 18.70 10.18
CA GLN A 103 -2.91 18.12 10.77
C GLN A 103 -2.41 16.91 9.95
N GLN A 104 -3.32 16.08 9.42
CA GLN A 104 -2.97 15.00 8.49
C GLN A 104 -2.24 15.54 7.26
N GLN A 105 -2.72 16.63 6.66
CA GLN A 105 -2.05 17.27 5.52
C GLN A 105 -0.65 17.78 5.87
N GLN A 106 -0.46 18.38 7.05
CA GLN A 106 0.85 18.84 7.50
C GLN A 106 1.83 17.67 7.68
N VAL A 107 1.40 16.61 8.37
CA VAL A 107 2.22 15.42 8.62
C VAL A 107 2.54 14.69 7.32
N PHE A 108 1.54 14.44 6.48
CA PHE A 108 1.74 13.76 5.20
C PHE A 108 2.70 14.53 4.29
N GLN A 109 2.53 15.84 4.15
CA GLN A 109 3.46 16.66 3.35
C GLN A 109 4.87 16.69 3.94
N ALA A 110 5.02 16.69 5.26
CA ALA A 110 6.33 16.57 5.90
C ALA A 110 7.00 15.24 5.57
N ILE A 111 6.26 14.13 5.68
CA ILE A 111 6.75 12.80 5.31
C ILE A 111 7.17 12.76 3.83
N LEU A 112 6.34 13.28 2.93
CA LEU A 112 6.70 13.34 1.50
C LEU A 112 7.99 14.12 1.26
N ARG A 113 8.18 15.27 1.92
CA ARG A 113 9.41 16.06 1.81
C ARG A 113 10.63 15.32 2.36
N MET A 114 10.48 14.58 3.46
CA MET A 114 11.57 13.75 3.99
C MET A 114 11.90 12.60 3.03
N CYS A 115 10.90 11.88 2.53
CA CYS A 115 11.11 10.80 1.56
C CYS A 115 11.74 11.30 0.25
N ALA A 116 11.40 12.51 -0.17
CA ALA A 116 11.96 13.19 -1.34
C ALA A 116 13.47 13.48 -1.24
N GLN A 117 14.06 13.41 -0.05
CA GLN A 117 15.52 13.54 0.12
C GLN A 117 16.29 12.26 -0.24
N TYR A 118 15.59 11.18 -0.57
CA TYR A 118 16.15 9.86 -0.88
C TYR A 118 15.78 9.45 -2.30
N GLU A 119 16.68 8.72 -2.96
CA GLU A 119 16.51 8.40 -4.39
C GLU A 119 15.60 7.20 -4.66
N ASN A 120 15.39 6.31 -3.68
CA ASN A 120 14.80 4.98 -3.91
C ASN A 120 13.64 4.61 -2.96
N LYS A 121 12.99 5.61 -2.34
CA LYS A 121 11.81 5.34 -1.49
C LYS A 121 10.65 4.80 -2.31
N ILE A 122 9.99 3.79 -1.78
CA ILE A 122 8.76 3.22 -2.31
C ILE A 122 7.66 3.45 -1.27
N ILE A 123 6.62 4.18 -1.65
CA ILE A 123 5.60 4.68 -0.74
C ILE A 123 4.25 4.05 -1.05
N SER A 124 3.62 3.42 -0.05
CA SER A 124 2.22 2.96 -0.10
C SER A 124 1.31 3.99 0.60
N ILE A 125 0.30 4.48 -0.13
CA ILE A 125 -0.44 5.69 0.26
C ILE A 125 -1.95 5.43 0.44
N HIS A 126 -2.46 5.84 1.61
CA HIS A 126 -3.88 5.97 1.92
C HIS A 126 -4.49 7.23 1.29
N SER A 127 -5.68 7.10 0.71
CA SER A 127 -6.33 8.24 0.05
C SER A 127 -7.85 8.29 0.20
N ALA A 128 -8.39 7.71 1.28
CA ALA A 128 -9.83 7.64 1.52
C ALA A 128 -10.48 9.04 1.54
N TYR A 129 -11.43 9.25 0.62
CA TYR A 129 -12.14 10.51 0.42
C TYR A 129 -11.24 11.74 0.13
N SER A 130 -9.97 11.52 -0.21
CA SER A 130 -8.94 12.56 -0.25
C SER A 130 -8.01 12.47 -1.46
N SER A 131 -8.32 11.60 -2.45
CA SER A 131 -7.48 11.30 -3.61
C SER A 131 -6.91 12.54 -4.31
N THR A 132 -7.72 13.54 -4.64
CA THR A 132 -7.21 14.78 -5.27
C THR A 132 -6.19 15.50 -4.39
N LYS A 133 -6.41 15.59 -3.07
CA LYS A 133 -5.47 16.22 -2.13
C LYS A 133 -4.19 15.43 -1.96
N VAL A 134 -4.27 14.09 -2.03
CA VAL A 134 -3.09 13.22 -2.04
C VAL A 134 -2.25 13.48 -3.29
N LEU A 135 -2.87 13.54 -4.47
CA LEU A 135 -2.18 13.83 -5.73
C LEU A 135 -1.57 15.23 -5.74
N ASP A 136 -2.29 16.25 -5.25
CA ASP A 136 -1.76 17.62 -5.10
C ASP A 136 -0.51 17.65 -4.19
N ALA A 137 -0.54 16.92 -3.07
CA ALA A 137 0.59 16.87 -2.14
C ALA A 137 1.79 16.14 -2.75
N LEU A 138 1.55 15.06 -3.50
CA LEU A 138 2.56 14.29 -4.19
C LEU A 138 3.29 15.12 -5.27
N GLU A 139 2.54 15.79 -6.16
CA GLU A 139 3.12 16.67 -7.19
C GLU A 139 3.99 17.76 -6.57
N LYS A 140 3.52 18.36 -5.47
CA LYS A 140 4.22 19.49 -4.83
C LYS A 140 5.46 19.06 -4.04
N ASN A 141 5.44 17.91 -3.38
CA ASN A 141 6.43 17.58 -2.34
C ASN A 141 7.30 16.35 -2.68
N PHE A 142 6.91 15.52 -3.65
CA PHE A 142 7.58 14.24 -3.91
C PHE A 142 8.03 14.07 -5.37
N PHE A 143 7.20 14.49 -6.34
CA PHE A 143 7.50 14.36 -7.76
C PHE A 143 8.31 15.55 -8.30
N PRO A 144 9.60 15.59 -7.92
CA PRO A 144 10.69 15.65 -8.90
C PRO A 144 11.73 14.52 -8.75
N ASN A 145 11.50 13.54 -7.86
CA ASN A 145 12.50 12.52 -7.48
C ASN A 145 12.20 11.11 -8.04
N ASN A 146 13.21 10.22 -8.00
CA ASN A 146 13.16 8.85 -8.53
C ASN A 146 12.38 7.84 -7.65
N GLY A 147 11.72 8.31 -6.59
CA GLY A 147 10.90 7.45 -5.73
C GLY A 147 9.69 6.85 -6.45
N LYS A 148 9.17 5.75 -5.92
CA LYS A 148 8.01 5.04 -6.47
C LYS A 148 6.80 5.22 -5.56
N VAL A 149 5.65 5.45 -6.15
CA VAL A 149 4.38 5.57 -5.43
C VAL A 149 3.47 4.41 -5.79
N VAL A 150 2.85 3.81 -4.78
CA VAL A 150 1.76 2.87 -4.89
C VAL A 150 0.54 3.46 -4.17
N LEU A 151 -0.51 3.75 -4.93
CA LEU A 151 -1.79 4.16 -4.40
C LEU A 151 -2.55 2.88 -4.00
N HIS A 152 -2.52 2.58 -2.70
CA HIS A 152 -3.25 1.45 -2.12
C HIS A 152 -4.75 1.75 -2.12
N TRP A 153 -5.57 0.73 -2.38
CA TRP A 153 -7.03 0.81 -2.40
C TRP A 153 -7.58 2.11 -3.03
N PHE A 154 -7.07 2.49 -4.19
CA PHE A 154 -7.38 3.81 -4.75
C PHE A 154 -8.82 3.89 -5.28
N THR A 155 -9.66 4.74 -4.67
CA THR A 155 -11.06 4.93 -5.07
C THR A 155 -11.36 6.34 -5.59
N GLY A 156 -10.37 6.98 -6.21
CA GLY A 156 -10.49 8.34 -6.77
C GLY A 156 -11.48 8.44 -7.94
N SER A 157 -11.73 9.67 -8.39
CA SER A 157 -12.54 9.90 -9.60
C SER A 157 -11.79 9.45 -10.86
N LYS A 158 -12.50 9.34 -11.99
CA LYS A 158 -11.87 9.06 -13.30
C LYS A 158 -10.72 10.04 -13.61
N LYS A 159 -10.89 11.31 -13.24
CA LYS A 159 -9.85 12.34 -13.41
C LYS A 159 -8.65 12.08 -12.51
N ASP A 160 -8.87 11.67 -11.27
CA ASP A 160 -7.78 11.34 -10.35
C ASP A 160 -7.01 10.09 -10.80
N PHE A 161 -7.70 9.06 -11.31
CA PHE A 161 -7.05 7.88 -11.89
C PHE A 161 -6.17 8.26 -13.09
N GLN A 162 -6.70 9.03 -14.04
CA GLN A 162 -5.94 9.48 -15.20
C GLN A 162 -4.70 10.28 -14.77
N ARG A 163 -4.89 11.25 -13.87
CA ARG A 163 -3.79 12.07 -13.32
C ARG A 163 -2.73 11.20 -12.63
N ALA A 164 -3.13 10.25 -11.79
CA ALA A 164 -2.20 9.34 -11.12
C ALA A 164 -1.41 8.45 -12.10
N ILE A 165 -2.04 8.00 -13.19
CA ILE A 165 -1.36 7.23 -14.25
C ILE A 165 -0.32 8.12 -14.96
N GLU A 166 -0.67 9.36 -15.30
CA GLU A 166 0.21 10.34 -15.94
C GLU A 166 1.40 10.71 -15.04
N MET A 167 1.18 10.79 -13.73
CA MET A 167 2.23 10.99 -12.71
C MET A 167 3.14 9.76 -12.56
N GLY A 168 2.80 8.63 -13.17
CA GLY A 168 3.59 7.41 -13.08
C GLY A 168 3.42 6.66 -11.76
N CYS A 169 2.29 6.82 -11.07
CA CYS A 169 1.94 6.01 -9.91
C CYS A 169 1.67 4.54 -10.30
N ASN A 170 1.81 3.65 -9.33
CA ASN A 170 1.33 2.28 -9.37
C ASN A 170 0.09 2.14 -8.48
N PHE A 171 -0.63 1.04 -8.62
CA PHE A 171 -1.87 0.79 -7.89
C PHE A 171 -1.86 -0.64 -7.36
N SER A 172 -2.14 -0.81 -6.08
CA SER A 172 -2.41 -2.13 -5.52
C SER A 172 -3.92 -2.32 -5.40
N ILE A 173 -4.41 -3.40 -6.00
CA ILE A 173 -5.83 -3.66 -6.17
C ILE A 173 -6.27 -4.76 -5.20
N ASN A 174 -7.37 -4.54 -4.49
CA ASN A 174 -8.03 -5.55 -3.67
C ASN A 174 -9.45 -5.87 -4.16
N GLN A 175 -10.06 -6.89 -3.56
CA GLN A 175 -11.39 -7.36 -3.94
C GLN A 175 -12.54 -6.39 -3.70
N GLU A 176 -12.44 -5.47 -2.73
CA GLU A 176 -13.52 -4.51 -2.46
C GLU A 176 -13.64 -3.48 -3.59
N MET A 177 -12.51 -3.13 -4.22
CA MET A 177 -12.48 -2.21 -5.35
C MET A 177 -13.30 -2.74 -6.55
N LEU A 178 -13.33 -4.06 -6.73
CA LEU A 178 -14.01 -4.71 -7.86
C LEU A 178 -15.53 -4.74 -7.70
N LYS A 179 -16.05 -4.59 -6.47
CA LYS A 179 -17.49 -4.57 -6.19
C LYS A 179 -18.17 -3.27 -6.62
N ASN A 180 -17.41 -2.19 -6.80
CA ASN A 180 -17.94 -0.90 -7.23
C ASN A 180 -17.70 -0.70 -8.72
N GLU A 181 -18.76 -0.76 -9.52
CA GLU A 181 -18.68 -0.63 -10.99
C GLU A 181 -17.95 0.63 -11.47
N LYS A 182 -18.12 1.76 -10.77
CA LYS A 182 -17.43 3.01 -11.11
C LYS A 182 -15.93 2.94 -10.85
N ILE A 183 -15.52 2.29 -9.77
CA ILE A 183 -14.10 2.08 -9.47
C ILE A 183 -13.51 1.04 -10.43
N PHE A 184 -14.20 -0.08 -10.64
CA PHE A 184 -13.79 -1.11 -11.57
C PHE A 184 -13.60 -0.58 -13.01
N SER A 185 -14.54 0.22 -13.51
CA SER A 185 -14.40 0.87 -14.83
C SER A 185 -13.22 1.84 -14.93
N ASN A 186 -12.67 2.34 -13.82
CA ASN A 186 -11.40 3.07 -13.85
C ASN A 186 -10.20 2.12 -13.82
N ILE A 187 -10.27 1.03 -13.05
CA ILE A 187 -9.20 0.02 -12.94
C ILE A 187 -8.85 -0.59 -14.29
N ILE A 188 -9.84 -0.89 -15.14
CA ILE A 188 -9.61 -1.45 -16.48
C ILE A 188 -8.78 -0.52 -17.40
N ASN A 189 -8.65 0.76 -17.07
CA ASN A 189 -7.85 1.73 -17.82
C ASN A 189 -6.43 1.89 -17.27
N ILE A 190 -6.10 1.27 -16.14
CA ILE A 190 -4.75 1.28 -15.60
C ILE A 190 -3.87 0.38 -16.48
N PRO A 191 -2.70 0.84 -16.95
CA PRO A 191 -1.76 -0.03 -17.64
C PRO A 191 -1.43 -1.24 -16.77
N ILE A 192 -1.55 -2.45 -17.33
CA ILE A 192 -1.34 -3.70 -16.57
C ILE A 192 0.06 -3.77 -15.93
N THR A 193 1.03 -3.04 -16.48
CA THR A 193 2.41 -2.90 -15.97
C THR A 193 2.53 -2.04 -14.70
N ARG A 194 1.43 -1.45 -14.22
CA ARG A 194 1.36 -0.61 -13.01
C ARG A 194 0.44 -1.18 -11.94
N ILE A 195 -0.08 -2.40 -12.16
CA ILE A 195 -0.99 -3.09 -11.24
C ILE A 195 -0.21 -4.05 -10.34
N LEU A 196 -0.44 -3.93 -9.04
CA LEU A 196 -0.10 -4.91 -8.02
C LEU A 196 -1.40 -5.44 -7.41
N THR A 197 -1.30 -6.48 -6.60
CA THR A 197 -2.43 -7.00 -5.83
C THR A 197 -2.19 -6.80 -4.33
N GLU A 198 -3.26 -6.61 -3.57
CA GLU A 198 -3.22 -6.51 -2.11
C GLU A 198 -4.43 -7.18 -1.45
N THR A 199 -4.30 -7.50 -0.17
CA THR A 199 -5.42 -7.94 0.66
C THR A 199 -5.98 -6.84 1.53
N ASP A 200 -5.14 -5.91 1.98
CA ASP A 200 -5.46 -4.96 3.06
C ASP A 200 -6.05 -5.66 4.31
N GLY A 201 -5.53 -6.86 4.58
CA GLY A 201 -5.88 -7.61 5.77
C GLY A 201 -5.36 -6.91 7.05
N PRO A 202 -6.10 -6.91 8.17
CA PRO A 202 -7.38 -7.56 8.44
C PRO A 202 -8.62 -6.71 8.15
N PHE A 203 -8.48 -5.54 7.52
CA PHE A 203 -9.57 -4.60 7.31
C PHE A 203 -10.57 -5.08 6.26
N VAL A 204 -10.08 -5.65 5.16
CA VAL A 204 -10.95 -6.34 4.20
C VAL A 204 -11.44 -7.66 4.79
N LYS A 205 -12.75 -7.89 4.68
CA LYS A 205 -13.42 -9.10 5.20
C LYS A 205 -14.28 -9.77 4.14
N HIS A 206 -14.29 -11.10 4.17
CA HIS A 206 -15.24 -11.94 3.45
C HIS A 206 -16.10 -12.70 4.47
N ASN A 207 -17.42 -12.53 4.44
CA ASN A 207 -18.36 -13.16 5.39
C ASN A 207 -17.92 -13.01 6.86
N SER A 208 -17.58 -11.79 7.28
CA SER A 208 -17.07 -11.44 8.62
C SER A 208 -15.69 -11.99 9.00
N THR A 209 -15.05 -12.76 8.12
CA THR A 209 -13.68 -13.27 8.31
C THR A 209 -12.68 -12.36 7.61
N SER A 210 -11.64 -11.92 8.32
CA SER A 210 -10.58 -11.10 7.74
C SER A 210 -9.77 -11.87 6.69
N ILE A 211 -9.46 -11.17 5.59
CA ILE A 211 -8.73 -11.74 4.46
C ILE A 211 -7.24 -11.75 4.70
N LYS A 212 -6.64 -12.93 4.60
CA LYS A 212 -5.22 -13.18 4.85
C LYS A 212 -4.43 -13.07 3.55
N PRO A 213 -3.09 -12.87 3.61
CA PRO A 213 -2.23 -12.84 2.43
C PRO A 213 -2.42 -14.03 1.48
N LEU A 214 -2.69 -15.23 2.02
CA LEU A 214 -2.93 -16.44 1.21
C LEU A 214 -4.10 -16.30 0.23
N ASN A 215 -5.11 -15.49 0.55
CA ASN A 215 -6.27 -15.27 -0.31
C ASN A 215 -5.92 -14.59 -1.64
N ILE A 216 -4.73 -14.02 -1.77
CA ILE A 216 -4.27 -13.41 -3.02
C ILE A 216 -4.23 -14.40 -4.20
N LYS A 217 -4.07 -15.71 -3.91
CA LYS A 217 -4.08 -16.77 -4.92
C LYS A 217 -5.43 -16.92 -5.62
N GLU A 218 -6.50 -16.79 -4.86
CA GLU A 218 -7.85 -16.79 -5.40
C GLU A 218 -8.13 -15.45 -6.08
N PHE A 219 -7.73 -14.36 -5.44
CA PHE A 219 -7.94 -13.01 -5.95
C PHE A 219 -7.31 -12.78 -7.33
N ILE A 220 -6.07 -13.23 -7.57
CA ILE A 220 -5.42 -13.06 -8.88
C ILE A 220 -6.18 -13.77 -9.99
N THR A 221 -6.78 -14.93 -9.70
CA THR A 221 -7.62 -15.67 -10.66
C THR A 221 -8.90 -14.89 -10.96
N HIS A 222 -9.54 -14.35 -9.92
CA HIS A 222 -10.74 -13.54 -10.08
C HIS A 222 -10.47 -12.25 -10.86
N LEU A 223 -9.37 -11.55 -10.55
CA LEU A 223 -8.95 -10.35 -11.24
C LEU A 223 -8.62 -10.63 -12.73
N ALA A 224 -7.91 -11.72 -13.02
CA ALA A 224 -7.60 -12.12 -14.39
C ALA A 224 -8.86 -12.31 -15.24
N ASN A 225 -9.86 -13.02 -14.70
CA ASN A 225 -11.14 -13.22 -15.38
C ASN A 225 -11.85 -11.89 -15.69
N LEU A 226 -11.87 -10.97 -14.72
CA LEU A 226 -12.52 -9.66 -14.88
C LEU A 226 -11.80 -8.76 -15.89
N LEU A 227 -10.47 -8.85 -15.96
CA LEU A 227 -9.65 -8.10 -16.90
C LEU A 227 -9.51 -8.79 -18.27
N SER A 228 -10.10 -9.98 -18.46
CA SER A 228 -9.92 -10.83 -19.64
C SER A 228 -8.45 -11.22 -19.93
N TYR A 229 -7.69 -11.55 -18.89
CA TYR A 229 -6.32 -12.06 -18.97
C TYR A 229 -6.27 -13.55 -18.63
N ASP A 230 -5.26 -14.27 -19.13
CA ASP A 230 -4.88 -15.55 -18.53
C ASP A 230 -4.36 -15.34 -17.11
N LYS A 231 -4.72 -16.26 -16.20
CA LYS A 231 -4.37 -16.14 -14.78
C LYS A 231 -2.86 -16.21 -14.54
N GLU A 232 -2.13 -17.04 -15.28
CA GLU A 232 -0.68 -17.17 -15.12
C GLU A 232 0.03 -15.97 -15.74
N GLU A 233 -0.45 -15.48 -16.89
CA GLU A 233 0.05 -14.25 -17.49
C GLU A 233 -0.10 -13.06 -16.54
N LEU A 234 -1.30 -12.85 -15.96
CA LEU A 234 -1.51 -11.76 -15.00
C LEU A 234 -0.64 -11.92 -13.75
N ARG A 235 -0.55 -13.14 -13.20
CA ARG A 235 0.29 -13.43 -12.04
C ARG A 235 1.76 -13.10 -12.32
N LEU A 236 2.29 -13.53 -13.47
CA LEU A 236 3.66 -13.23 -13.88
C LEU A 236 3.86 -11.73 -14.14
N GLN A 237 2.88 -11.05 -14.73
CA GLN A 237 2.92 -9.60 -14.92
C GLN A 237 2.99 -8.85 -13.58
N VAL A 238 2.20 -9.24 -12.58
CA VAL A 238 2.26 -8.66 -11.23
C VAL A 238 3.61 -8.88 -10.57
N LEU A 239 4.22 -10.06 -10.74
CA LEU A 239 5.59 -10.34 -10.25
C LEU A 239 6.64 -9.46 -10.95
N GLN A 240 6.52 -9.26 -12.26
CA GLN A 240 7.40 -8.36 -13.00
C GLN A 240 7.22 -6.90 -12.57
N ASN A 241 5.98 -6.49 -12.28
CA ASN A 241 5.70 -5.14 -11.78
C ASN A 241 6.34 -4.92 -10.42
N LEU A 242 6.26 -5.91 -9.51
CA LEU A 242 6.96 -5.86 -8.22
C LEU A 242 8.47 -5.73 -8.42
N GLY A 243 9.07 -6.53 -9.32
CA GLY A 243 10.49 -6.45 -9.65
C GLY A 243 10.89 -5.04 -10.10
N LYS A 244 10.19 -4.47 -11.09
CA LYS A 244 10.44 -3.11 -11.61
C LYS A 244 10.21 -2.00 -10.57
N LEU A 245 9.33 -2.24 -9.61
CA LEU A 245 9.06 -1.30 -8.52
C LEU A 245 10.23 -1.27 -7.52
N GLU A 246 10.87 -2.41 -7.31
CA GLU A 246 11.96 -2.60 -6.35
C GLU A 246 13.37 -2.53 -6.97
N GLU A 247 13.49 -2.46 -8.29
CA GLU A 247 14.71 -2.02 -8.99
C GLU A 247 15.14 -0.61 -8.55
#